data_AF-V4L8W0-F1
#
_entry.id   AF-V4L8W0-F1
#
_cell.length_a   1.000
_cell.length_b   1.000
_cell.length_c   1.000
_cell.angle_alpha   90.00
_cell.angle_beta   90.00
_cell.angle_gamma   90.00
#
_symmetry.space_group_name_H-M   'P 1'
#
loop_
_entity.id
_entity.type
_entity.pdbx_description
1 polymer ?
#
loop_
_entity_poly.entity_id
_entity_poly.type
_entity_poly.pdbx_seq_one_letter_code
_entity_poly.pdbx_strand_id
1 'polypeptide(L)'
;MKKKLIVLMLLLQLLALNSLSLRQSSSKPNAKITVMGLVYCDVCSNNSFSKHNYFMPGVEVRIICRFNAASSRTREMITFSANRTTNELGLYKLDITSLEGVACAAEADKGSLMASCQASLIGSSSDSCNVPGYKTTTDQVVFKSKRSNLCVYGFTALNFRPFKKNLDLCGKQ
;
A
#
# COMPACT_ATOMS: atom_id res chain seq x y z
N MET A 1 24.31 47.71 44.92
CA MET A 1 24.69 46.76 43.83
C MET A 1 24.19 45.33 44.09
N LYS A 2 24.35 44.77 45.30
CA LYS A 2 23.92 43.39 45.64
C LYS A 2 22.44 43.08 45.34
N LYS A 3 21.49 43.98 45.67
CA LYS A 3 20.06 43.78 45.39
C LYS A 3 19.72 43.71 43.90
N LYS A 4 20.35 44.53 43.06
CA LYS A 4 20.13 44.52 41.60
C LYS A 4 20.65 43.23 40.95
N LEU A 5 21.75 42.68 41.49
CA LEU A 5 22.33 41.42 41.02
C LEU A 5 21.45 40.21 41.35
N ILE A 6 20.82 40.21 42.52
CA ILE A 6 19.88 39.14 42.95
C ILE A 6 18.62 39.15 42.07
N VAL A 7 18.07 40.33 41.78
CA VAL A 7 16.89 40.46 40.90
C VAL A 7 17.21 40.00 39.47
N LEU A 8 18.41 40.32 38.96
CA LEU A 8 18.85 39.87 37.64
C LEU A 8 18.99 38.34 37.57
N MET A 9 19.54 37.72 38.62
CA MET A 9 19.65 36.26 38.72
C MET A 9 18.26 35.59 38.77
N LEU A 10 17.30 36.14 39.51
CA LEU A 10 15.92 35.63 39.55
C LEU A 10 15.24 35.73 38.18
N LEU A 11 15.42 36.85 37.47
CA LEU A 11 14.89 37.02 36.11
C LEU A 11 15.49 35.98 35.15
N LEU A 12 16.80 35.75 35.19
CA LEU A 12 17.44 34.74 34.34
C LEU A 12 16.90 33.33 34.59
N GLN A 13 16.62 32.98 35.84
CA GLN A 13 16.03 31.68 36.21
C GLN A 13 14.60 31.54 35.67
N LEU A 14 13.80 32.60 35.74
CA LEU A 14 12.44 32.64 35.17
C LEU A 14 12.43 32.52 33.64
N LEU A 15 13.40 33.14 32.95
CA LEU A 15 13.56 32.96 31.50
C LEU A 15 14.00 31.54 31.12
N ALA A 16 14.85 30.90 31.94
CA ALA A 16 15.31 29.52 31.70
C ALA A 16 14.20 28.47 31.89
N LEU A 17 13.25 28.71 32.80
CA LEU A 17 12.08 27.84 33.01
C LEU A 17 11.13 27.83 31.80
N ASN A 18 11.01 28.95 31.08
CA ASN A 18 10.19 29.03 29.86
C ASN A 18 10.80 28.34 28.63
N SER A 19 12.11 28.03 28.66
CA SER A 19 12.77 27.25 27.61
C SER A 19 12.57 25.75 27.73
N LEU A 20 12.04 25.24 28.86
CA LEU A 20 11.55 23.87 28.97
C LEU A 20 10.15 23.75 28.35
N SER A 21 10.03 24.09 27.06
CA SER A 21 8.89 23.62 26.29
C SER A 21 9.05 22.12 26.17
N LEU A 22 8.31 21.36 26.98
CA LEU A 22 8.10 19.94 26.79
C LEU A 22 7.63 19.78 25.34
N ARG A 23 8.50 19.31 24.45
CA ARG A 23 8.10 18.91 23.10
C ARG A 23 7.13 17.77 23.31
N GLN A 24 5.84 18.10 23.37
CA GLN A 24 4.77 17.13 23.33
C GLN A 24 5.01 16.40 22.01
N SER A 25 5.49 15.16 22.08
CA SER A 25 5.58 14.32 20.90
C SER A 25 4.14 14.15 20.45
N SER A 26 3.70 14.94 19.48
CA SER A 26 2.43 14.70 18.81
C SER A 26 2.47 13.24 18.39
N SER A 27 1.62 12.40 18.96
CA SER A 27 1.56 11.00 18.52
C SER A 27 1.25 11.08 17.04
N LYS A 28 2.19 10.63 16.20
CA LYS A 28 1.98 10.68 14.76
C LYS A 28 0.74 9.82 14.50
N PRO A 29 -0.27 10.34 13.79
CA PRO A 29 -1.47 9.55 13.53
C PRO A 29 -1.07 8.26 12.82
N ASN A 30 -1.70 7.15 13.21
CA ASN A 30 -1.49 5.84 12.59
C ASN A 30 -1.72 5.92 11.06
N ALA A 31 -0.85 5.31 10.25
CA ALA A 31 -1.01 5.29 8.81
C ALA A 31 -2.17 4.38 8.38
N LYS A 32 -3.00 4.86 7.45
CA LYS A 32 -3.99 4.01 6.78
C LYS A 32 -3.41 3.56 5.46
N ILE A 33 -3.21 2.25 5.31
CA ILE A 33 -2.64 1.68 4.09
C ILE A 33 -3.73 0.87 3.39
N THR A 34 -3.98 1.21 2.13
CA THR A 34 -4.86 0.44 1.25
C THR A 34 -4.04 -0.13 0.12
N VAL A 35 -4.21 -1.42 -0.14
CA VAL A 35 -3.63 -2.11 -1.29
C VAL A 35 -4.75 -2.62 -2.17
N MET A 36 -4.70 -2.36 -3.46
CA MET A 36 -5.78 -2.74 -4.38
C MET A 36 -5.26 -3.03 -5.78
N GLY A 37 -6.05 -3.80 -6.54
CA GLY A 37 -5.77 -4.08 -7.94
C GLY A 37 -6.97 -4.72 -8.62
N LEU A 38 -6.86 -4.93 -9.92
CA LEU A 38 -7.93 -5.47 -10.75
C LEU A 38 -7.54 -6.85 -11.29
N VAL A 39 -8.55 -7.69 -11.49
CA VAL A 39 -8.45 -8.91 -12.30
C VAL A 39 -9.42 -8.81 -13.46
N TYR A 40 -8.93 -9.13 -14.65
CA TYR A 40 -9.75 -9.17 -15.86
C TYR A 40 -9.49 -10.44 -16.68
N CYS A 41 -10.43 -10.78 -17.55
CA CYS A 41 -10.27 -11.79 -18.56
C CYS A 41 -9.70 -11.15 -19.82
N ASP A 42 -8.50 -11.55 -20.21
CA ASP A 42 -7.88 -11.24 -21.48
C ASP A 42 -8.39 -12.22 -22.55
N VAL A 43 -9.58 -11.94 -23.06
CA VAL A 43 -10.30 -12.80 -24.02
C VAL A 43 -9.46 -13.10 -25.26
N CYS A 44 -8.67 -12.12 -25.71
CA CYS A 44 -7.85 -12.25 -26.90
C CYS A 44 -6.42 -12.72 -26.66
N SER A 45 -6.05 -12.97 -25.39
CA SER A 45 -4.72 -13.44 -24.99
C SER A 45 -3.59 -12.53 -25.48
N ASN A 46 -3.84 -11.22 -25.55
CA ASN A 46 -2.88 -10.22 -26.03
C ASN A 46 -2.07 -9.59 -24.89
N ASN A 47 -2.28 -10.04 -23.66
CA ASN A 47 -1.72 -9.52 -22.40
C ASN A 47 -1.87 -7.99 -22.25
N SER A 48 -2.91 -7.42 -22.85
CA SER A 48 -3.22 -5.99 -22.80
C SER A 48 -4.72 -5.79 -22.67
N PHE A 49 -5.13 -4.64 -22.12
CA PHE A 49 -6.54 -4.33 -21.99
C PHE A 49 -7.14 -3.96 -23.36
N SER A 50 -8.14 -4.71 -23.80
CA SER A 50 -8.84 -4.53 -25.08
C SER A 50 -10.34 -4.38 -24.87
N LYS A 51 -11.06 -3.97 -25.92
CA LYS A 51 -12.54 -3.84 -25.90
C LYS A 51 -13.28 -5.15 -25.60
N HIS A 52 -12.63 -6.30 -25.79
CA HIS A 52 -13.23 -7.62 -25.58
C HIS A 52 -12.99 -8.15 -24.16
N ASN A 53 -12.15 -7.48 -23.39
CA ASN A 53 -11.82 -7.91 -22.04
C ASN A 53 -12.94 -7.49 -21.08
N TYR A 54 -13.11 -8.26 -20.02
CA TYR A 54 -14.08 -7.96 -18.97
C TYR A 54 -13.47 -8.21 -17.60
N PHE A 55 -13.94 -7.48 -16.60
CA PHE A 55 -13.50 -7.67 -15.22
C PHE A 55 -14.07 -8.95 -14.63
N MET A 56 -13.26 -9.67 -13.84
CA MET A 56 -13.63 -10.98 -13.32
C MET A 56 -14.02 -10.90 -11.84
N PRO A 57 -15.31 -11.05 -11.50
CA PRO A 57 -15.73 -11.23 -10.11
C PRO A 57 -15.37 -12.62 -9.57
N GLY A 58 -15.33 -12.76 -8.24
CA GLY A 58 -15.19 -14.07 -7.60
C GLY A 58 -13.79 -14.69 -7.67
N VAL A 59 -12.80 -14.00 -8.24
CA VAL A 59 -11.41 -14.50 -8.33
C VAL A 59 -10.72 -14.35 -6.99
N GLU A 60 -10.05 -15.42 -6.54
CA GLU A 60 -9.25 -15.39 -5.33
C GLU A 60 -7.81 -14.94 -5.64
N VAL A 61 -7.37 -13.91 -4.91
CA VAL A 61 -6.06 -13.28 -5.02
C VAL A 61 -5.37 -13.30 -3.67
N ARG A 62 -4.12 -13.77 -3.63
CA ARG A 62 -3.26 -13.69 -2.44
C ARG A 62 -2.48 -12.40 -2.47
N ILE A 63 -2.52 -11.64 -1.38
CA ILE A 63 -1.75 -10.41 -1.20
C ILE A 63 -0.73 -10.66 -0.09
N ILE A 64 0.54 -10.37 -0.35
CA ILE A 64 1.63 -10.45 0.62
C ILE A 64 2.38 -9.12 0.62
N CYS A 65 2.26 -8.36 1.71
CA CYS A 65 3.02 -7.14 1.94
C CYS A 65 4.02 -7.32 3.07
N ARG A 66 5.21 -6.75 2.91
CA ARG A 66 6.28 -6.73 3.90
C ARG A 66 6.66 -5.30 4.22
N PHE A 67 6.68 -4.98 5.52
CA PHE A 67 7.00 -3.67 6.04
C PHE A 67 8.25 -3.73 6.90
N ASN A 68 9.09 -2.70 6.78
CA ASN A 68 10.19 -2.48 7.70
C ASN A 68 9.62 -2.04 9.05
N ALA A 69 10.14 -2.59 10.15
CA ALA A 69 9.76 -2.13 11.48
C ALA A 69 10.13 -0.64 11.66
N ALA A 70 9.32 0.07 12.44
CA ALA A 70 9.52 1.49 12.71
C ALA A 70 10.80 1.80 13.52
N SER A 71 11.33 0.80 14.25
CA SER A 71 12.54 0.94 15.06
C SER A 71 13.79 0.76 14.20
N SER A 72 14.63 1.79 14.10
CA SER A 72 15.93 1.69 13.45
C SER A 72 16.94 0.81 14.19
N ARG A 73 16.57 0.25 15.36
CA ARG A 73 17.43 -0.61 16.19
C ARG A 73 17.27 -2.10 15.90
N THR A 74 16.15 -2.51 15.30
CA THR A 74 15.88 -3.91 14.96
C THR A 74 15.70 -4.06 13.45
N ARG A 75 16.13 -5.20 12.87
CA ARG A 75 15.92 -5.54 11.45
C ARG A 75 14.61 -6.31 11.25
N GLU A 76 13.66 -6.11 12.14
CA GLU A 76 12.41 -6.86 12.11
C GLU A 76 11.57 -6.43 10.91
N MET A 77 10.92 -7.41 10.30
CA MET A 77 10.08 -7.23 9.14
C MET A 77 8.70 -7.80 9.44
N ILE A 78 7.68 -7.02 9.15
CA ILE A 78 6.31 -7.39 9.41
C ILE A 78 5.68 -7.84 8.11
N THR A 79 5.14 -9.05 8.10
CA THR A 79 4.47 -9.62 6.92
C THR A 79 2.96 -9.66 7.13
N PHE A 80 2.23 -9.03 6.22
CA PHE A 80 0.79 -9.18 6.09
C PHE A 80 0.48 -10.09 4.91
N SER A 81 -0.29 -11.14 5.16
CA SER A 81 -0.76 -12.06 4.13
C SER A 81 -2.27 -12.21 4.25
N ALA A 82 -2.98 -12.00 3.15
CA ALA A 82 -4.42 -12.18 3.12
C ALA A 82 -4.89 -12.63 1.73
N ASN A 83 -5.86 -13.53 1.70
CA ASN A 83 -6.60 -13.84 0.48
C ASN A 83 -7.78 -12.87 0.37
N ARG A 84 -8.04 -12.39 -0.84
CA ARG A 84 -9.15 -11.49 -1.17
C ARG A 84 -9.85 -11.99 -2.42
N THR A 85 -11.16 -11.84 -2.42
CA THR A 85 -12.00 -12.16 -3.58
C THR A 85 -12.34 -10.87 -4.30
N THR A 86 -12.26 -10.88 -5.63
CA THR A 86 -12.67 -9.74 -6.44
C THR A 86 -14.18 -9.51 -6.39
N ASN A 87 -14.60 -8.25 -6.39
CA ASN A 87 -16.01 -7.86 -6.48
C ASN A 87 -16.51 -7.85 -7.95
N GLU A 88 -17.74 -7.40 -8.18
CA GLU A 88 -18.38 -7.27 -9.51
C GLU A 88 -17.57 -6.46 -10.54
N LEU A 89 -16.67 -5.58 -10.08
CA LEU A 89 -15.80 -4.78 -10.94
C LEU A 89 -14.41 -5.40 -11.10
N GLY A 90 -14.21 -6.65 -10.68
CA GLY A 90 -12.91 -7.33 -10.68
C GLY A 90 -11.90 -6.73 -9.68
N LEU A 91 -12.35 -5.87 -8.77
CA LEU A 91 -11.49 -5.18 -7.81
C LEU A 91 -11.28 -6.04 -6.56
N TYR A 92 -10.02 -6.28 -6.20
CA TYR A 92 -9.64 -6.77 -4.89
C TYR A 92 -9.00 -5.64 -4.08
N LYS A 93 -9.24 -5.64 -2.77
CA LYS A 93 -8.77 -4.60 -1.86
C LYS A 93 -8.42 -5.19 -0.49
N LEU A 94 -7.33 -4.68 0.09
CA LEU A 94 -6.91 -4.96 1.46
C LEU A 94 -6.62 -3.64 2.18
N ASP A 95 -7.39 -3.36 3.23
CA ASP A 95 -7.09 -2.28 4.17
C ASP A 95 -6.25 -2.82 5.32
N ILE A 96 -5.11 -2.18 5.56
CA ILE A 96 -4.18 -2.44 6.64
C ILE A 96 -4.22 -1.23 7.57
N THR A 97 -4.93 -1.38 8.68
CA THR A 97 -4.94 -0.37 9.76
C THR A 97 -3.61 -0.43 10.49
N SER A 98 -2.90 0.71 10.57
CA SER A 98 -1.52 0.81 11.05
C SER A 98 -1.19 -0.04 12.26
N LEU A 99 -0.01 -0.63 12.19
CA LEU A 99 0.78 -0.95 13.36
C LEU A 99 1.43 0.32 13.89
N GLU A 100 1.61 0.38 15.20
CA GLU A 100 2.20 1.52 15.90
C GLU A 100 3.58 1.86 15.30
N GLY A 101 3.81 3.14 14.96
CA GLY A 101 5.10 3.63 14.43
C GLY A 101 5.27 3.62 12.90
N VAL A 102 4.30 3.12 12.13
CA VAL A 102 4.36 3.12 10.65
C VAL A 102 3.76 4.43 10.10
N ALA A 103 4.54 5.25 9.39
CA ALA A 103 4.11 6.52 8.79
C ALA A 103 4.30 6.55 7.26
N CYS A 104 3.23 6.74 6.48
CA CYS A 104 3.24 6.72 5.01
C CYS A 104 4.46 7.42 4.44
N ALA A 105 5.40 6.62 3.89
CA ALA A 105 6.79 7.00 3.58
C ALA A 105 6.94 8.50 3.38
N ALA A 106 7.30 9.19 4.47
CA ALA A 106 7.49 10.63 4.47
C ALA A 106 8.79 10.92 3.74
N GLU A 107 8.67 11.73 2.69
CA GLU A 107 9.72 12.50 2.01
C GLU A 107 11.18 12.08 2.26
N ALA A 108 11.77 11.54 1.20
CA ALA A 108 13.18 11.64 0.83
C ALA A 108 14.26 10.81 1.56
N ASP A 109 14.30 10.63 2.89
CA ASP A 109 15.60 10.24 3.49
C ASP A 109 15.70 8.94 4.31
N LYS A 110 14.63 8.16 4.51
CA LYS A 110 14.75 6.87 5.23
C LYS A 110 13.84 5.76 4.70
N GLY A 111 14.06 5.34 3.46
CA GLY A 111 13.54 4.08 2.91
C GLY A 111 12.01 4.03 2.73
N SER A 112 11.55 3.21 1.79
CA SER A 112 10.12 2.88 1.72
C SER A 112 9.74 2.09 2.98
N LEU A 113 8.66 2.50 3.67
CA LEU A 113 8.07 1.70 4.76
C LEU A 113 7.73 0.29 4.31
N MET A 114 7.17 0.18 3.11
CA MET A 114 6.84 -1.08 2.50
C MET A 114 8.05 -1.55 1.73
N ALA A 115 8.73 -2.56 2.27
CA ALA A 115 9.88 -3.19 1.65
C ALA A 115 9.46 -3.89 0.35
N SER A 116 8.31 -4.54 0.36
CA SER A 116 7.69 -5.14 -0.83
C SER A 116 6.20 -5.33 -0.62
N CYS A 117 5.42 -5.31 -1.70
CA CYS A 117 4.11 -5.95 -1.69
C CYS A 117 3.83 -6.56 -3.06
N GLN A 118 3.16 -7.70 -3.02
CA GLN A 118 2.89 -8.53 -4.18
C GLN A 118 1.45 -9.06 -4.10
N ALA A 119 0.80 -9.16 -5.25
CA ALA A 119 -0.44 -9.90 -5.41
C ALA A 119 -0.25 -11.05 -6.41
N SER A 120 -0.90 -12.19 -6.15
CA SER A 120 -0.87 -13.35 -7.04
C SER A 120 -2.22 -14.05 -7.15
N LEU A 121 -2.54 -14.54 -8.35
CA LEU A 121 -3.74 -15.33 -8.61
C LEU A 121 -3.64 -16.69 -7.92
N ILE A 122 -4.67 -17.07 -7.16
CA ILE A 122 -4.82 -18.43 -6.62
C ILE A 122 -5.58 -19.29 -7.62
N GLY A 123 -6.75 -18.82 -8.07
CA GLY A 123 -7.60 -19.53 -9.00
C GLY A 123 -8.82 -18.72 -9.42
N SER A 124 -9.52 -19.21 -10.44
CA SER A 124 -10.80 -18.67 -10.90
C SER A 124 -11.82 -19.80 -10.97
N SER A 125 -13.08 -19.50 -10.67
CA SER A 125 -14.23 -20.39 -10.89
C SER A 125 -14.83 -20.29 -12.29
N SER A 126 -14.25 -19.47 -13.18
CA SER A 126 -14.78 -19.24 -14.54
C SER A 126 -14.24 -20.26 -15.54
N ASP A 127 -15.08 -21.18 -16.01
CA ASP A 127 -14.69 -22.20 -17.00
C ASP A 127 -14.20 -21.62 -18.33
N SER A 128 -14.76 -20.48 -18.76
CA SER A 128 -14.41 -19.83 -20.02
C SER A 128 -13.13 -19.01 -19.97
N CYS A 129 -12.59 -18.73 -18.78
CA CYS A 129 -11.43 -17.84 -18.60
C CYS A 129 -10.66 -18.21 -17.32
N ASN A 130 -10.00 -19.36 -17.36
CA ASN A 130 -9.33 -19.98 -16.21
C ASN A 130 -7.83 -20.21 -16.40
N VAL A 131 -7.26 -19.89 -17.57
CA VAL A 131 -5.82 -20.04 -17.78
C VAL A 131 -5.10 -18.78 -17.28
N PRO A 132 -4.21 -18.83 -16.28
CA PRO A 132 -3.51 -17.64 -15.83
C PRO A 132 -2.65 -17.03 -16.94
N GLY A 133 -2.75 -15.71 -17.15
CA GLY A 133 -1.79 -14.94 -17.94
C GLY A 133 -0.80 -14.25 -17.01
N TYR A 134 -1.05 -12.98 -16.66
CA TYR A 134 -0.31 -12.30 -15.59
C TYR A 134 -0.75 -12.83 -14.23
N LYS A 135 0.01 -13.80 -13.72
CA LYS A 135 -0.25 -14.47 -12.44
C LYS A 135 0.14 -13.64 -11.22
N THR A 136 1.13 -12.76 -11.35
CA THR A 136 1.75 -12.06 -10.22
C THR A 136 2.10 -10.63 -10.59
N THR A 137 1.96 -9.71 -9.65
CA THR A 137 2.26 -8.28 -9.82
C THR A 137 2.95 -7.72 -8.59
N THR A 138 3.98 -6.92 -8.80
CA THR A 138 4.75 -6.21 -7.75
C THR A 138 4.76 -4.70 -7.98
N ASP A 139 4.36 -4.24 -9.17
CA ASP A 139 4.38 -2.84 -9.57
C ASP A 139 3.29 -2.07 -8.83
N GLN A 140 3.67 -0.99 -8.17
CA GLN A 140 2.78 -0.22 -7.32
C GLN A 140 2.72 1.23 -7.77
N VAL A 141 1.54 1.67 -8.20
CA VAL A 141 1.23 3.11 -8.30
C VAL A 141 0.85 3.58 -6.90
N VAL A 142 1.60 4.53 -6.36
CA VAL A 142 1.41 5.01 -4.99
C VAL A 142 0.72 6.37 -4.98
N PHE A 143 -0.49 6.43 -4.45
CA PHE A 143 -1.17 7.69 -4.14
C PHE A 143 -1.01 8.00 -2.65
N LYS A 144 -0.52 9.21 -2.34
CA LYS A 144 -0.21 9.63 -0.97
C LYS A 144 -0.94 10.91 -0.61
N SER A 145 -1.57 10.94 0.57
CA SER A 145 -2.06 12.17 1.17
C SER A 145 -1.27 12.48 2.44
N LYS A 146 -0.47 13.56 2.37
CA LYS A 146 0.33 14.06 3.52
C LYS A 146 -0.55 14.53 4.68
N ARG A 147 -1.72 15.12 4.38
CA ARG A 147 -2.63 15.69 5.38
C ARG A 147 -3.36 14.63 6.21
N SER A 148 -3.58 13.44 5.65
CA SER A 148 -4.40 12.39 6.28
C SER A 148 -3.63 11.10 6.58
N ASN A 149 -2.31 11.09 6.44
CA ASN A 149 -1.43 9.91 6.58
C ASN A 149 -2.02 8.65 5.90
N LEU A 150 -2.50 8.83 4.66
CA LEU A 150 -3.15 7.80 3.86
C LEU A 150 -2.25 7.40 2.69
N CYS A 151 -2.03 6.10 2.55
CA CYS A 151 -1.29 5.48 1.46
C CYS A 151 -2.23 4.56 0.70
N VAL A 152 -2.26 4.72 -0.63
CA VAL A 152 -2.94 3.78 -1.51
C VAL A 152 -1.92 3.22 -2.48
N TYR A 153 -1.77 1.90 -2.49
CA TYR A 153 -0.90 1.15 -3.39
C TYR A 153 -1.77 0.41 -4.41
N GLY A 154 -1.68 0.79 -5.67
CA GLY A 154 -2.38 0.17 -6.79
C GLY A 154 -1.47 -0.78 -7.55
N PHE A 155 -1.90 -2.02 -7.78
CA PHE A 155 -1.16 -2.98 -8.59
C PHE A 155 -1.48 -2.91 -10.08
N THR A 156 -0.51 -3.26 -10.92
CA THR A 156 -0.78 -3.64 -12.32
C THR A 156 -1.79 -4.81 -12.32
N ALA A 157 -2.76 -4.75 -13.23
CA ALA A 157 -3.86 -5.71 -13.27
C ALA A 157 -3.36 -7.13 -13.58
N LEU A 158 -3.91 -8.11 -12.85
CA LEU A 158 -3.71 -9.53 -13.11
C LEU A 158 -4.74 -10.00 -14.14
N ASN A 159 -4.47 -11.11 -14.81
CA ASN A 159 -5.45 -11.64 -15.76
C ASN A 159 -5.46 -13.16 -15.87
N PHE A 160 -6.64 -13.64 -16.27
CA PHE A 160 -6.81 -14.95 -16.89
C PHE A 160 -7.07 -14.77 -18.37
N ARG A 161 -6.99 -15.86 -19.12
CA ARG A 161 -7.35 -15.94 -20.53
C ARG A 161 -8.11 -17.24 -20.81
N PRO A 162 -8.88 -17.30 -21.91
CA PRO A 162 -9.46 -18.54 -22.39
C PRO A 162 -8.39 -19.55 -22.80
N PHE A 163 -8.71 -20.85 -22.74
CA PHE A 163 -7.81 -21.90 -23.24
C PHE A 163 -7.59 -21.83 -24.75
N LYS A 164 -8.63 -21.43 -25.51
CA LYS A 164 -8.56 -21.22 -26.96
C LYS A 164 -8.99 -19.79 -27.29
N LYS A 165 -8.17 -19.11 -28.09
CA LYS A 165 -8.49 -17.79 -28.63
C LYS A 165 -9.62 -17.90 -29.66
N ASN A 166 -10.65 -17.06 -29.52
CA ASN A 166 -11.71 -16.96 -30.51
C ASN A 166 -11.23 -16.07 -31.67
N LEU A 167 -10.94 -16.67 -32.83
CA LEU A 167 -10.41 -15.96 -34.00
C LEU A 167 -11.45 -15.06 -34.67
N ASP A 168 -12.73 -15.39 -34.58
CA ASP A 168 -13.81 -14.58 -35.16
C ASP A 168 -14.00 -13.28 -34.37
N LEU A 169 -13.79 -13.33 -33.05
CA LEU A 169 -13.85 -12.17 -32.17
C LEU A 169 -12.55 -11.35 -32.17
N CYS A 170 -11.40 -12.03 -32.11
CA CYS A 170 -10.11 -11.40 -31.86
C CYS A 170 -9.24 -11.20 -33.11
N GLY A 171 -9.70 -11.67 -34.27
CA GLY A 171 -8.94 -11.70 -35.51
C GLY A 171 -7.88 -12.81 -35.56
N LYS A 172 -7.44 -13.12 -36.77
CA LYS A 172 -6.21 -13.88 -37.03
C LYS A 172 -5.04 -12.92 -36.84
N GLN A 173 -4.15 -13.23 -35.89
CA GLN A 173 -2.88 -12.51 -35.76
C GLN A 173 -1.92 -12.94 -36.87
#